data_AF-A0A1B8TRQ9-F1
#
_entry.id   AF-A0A1B8TRQ9-F1
#
_cell.length_a   1.000
_cell.length_b   1.000
_cell.length_c   1.000
_cell.angle_alpha   90.00
_cell.angle_beta   90.00
_cell.angle_gamma   90.00
#
_symmetry.space_group_name_H-M   'P 1'
#
loop_
_entity.id
_entity.type
_entity.pdbx_description
1 polymer ?
#
loop_
_entity_poly.entity_id
_entity_poly.type
_entity_poly.pdbx_seq_one_letter_code
_entity_poly.pdbx_strand_id
1 'polypeptide(L)'
;MRFLKLIFDFYIKASIHVALAVYAFLRITEIYFDLPNNPNLNYFVFFGTITGYNFVKYAGVAKLHHRSLTNSLKVIQIFSFFCFLGMCYYAFQVPINTLYYTLPFIALTVLYGVPFLSGFDKTLREVSYLKIVVVALVWAGFTVLIPIIDAEKKITFNIVLLMLQRFLIVVVLILPFDIRDVKYDAISLQTIPKRIGVEKTKRLGLMLMVFSLIIEYFASTLNVLKTPFMIFFFLVIIFLMRAKTDQSKYYSSFYIESLPIVWWFILLGFDNF
;
A
#
# COMPACT_ATOMS: atom_id res chain seq x y z
N MET A 1 15.14 -3.31 -26.33
CA MET A 1 15.44 -3.05 -24.90
C MET A 1 14.99 -1.67 -24.40
N ARG A 2 15.28 -0.56 -25.10
CA ARG A 2 14.90 0.80 -24.65
C ARG A 2 13.39 1.02 -24.48
N PHE A 3 12.58 0.46 -25.39
CA PHE A 3 11.11 0.55 -25.33
C PHE A 3 10.51 -0.18 -24.12
N LEU A 4 10.92 -1.43 -23.86
CA LEU A 4 10.48 -2.20 -22.70
C LEU A 4 10.83 -1.50 -21.37
N LYS A 5 12.03 -0.94 -21.27
CA LYS A 5 12.43 -0.15 -20.09
C LYS A 5 11.56 1.08 -19.91
N LEU A 6 11.16 1.75 -20.99
CA LEU A 6 10.30 2.93 -20.95
C LEU A 6 8.89 2.57 -20.45
N ILE A 7 8.30 1.48 -20.95
CA ILE A 7 7.01 0.98 -20.46
C ILE A 7 7.11 0.60 -18.99
N PHE A 8 8.15 -0.14 -18.60
CA PHE A 8 8.34 -0.57 -17.22
C PHE A 8 8.53 0.62 -16.27
N ASP A 9 9.33 1.61 -16.66
CA ASP A 9 9.49 2.84 -15.88
C ASP A 9 8.18 3.62 -15.75
N PHE A 10 7.37 3.66 -16.80
CA PHE A 10 6.03 4.26 -16.75
C PHE A 10 5.13 3.50 -15.77
N TYR A 11 5.09 2.17 -15.85
CA TYR A 11 4.30 1.31 -14.97
C TYR A 11 4.56 1.55 -13.48
N ILE A 12 5.84 1.66 -13.09
CA ILE A 12 6.22 1.95 -11.71
C ILE A 12 5.93 3.41 -11.33
N LYS A 13 6.29 4.38 -12.19
CA LYS A 13 6.13 5.82 -11.89
C LYS A 13 4.65 6.21 -11.80
N ALA A 14 3.81 5.66 -12.65
CA ALA A 14 2.37 5.90 -12.68
C ALA A 14 1.61 5.16 -11.57
N SER A 15 2.29 4.52 -10.62
CA SER A 15 1.70 3.83 -9.46
C SER A 15 0.79 2.64 -9.81
N ILE A 16 0.94 2.07 -11.01
CA ILE A 16 0.16 0.88 -11.42
C ILE A 16 0.57 -0.34 -10.58
N HIS A 17 1.87 -0.49 -10.33
CA HIS A 17 2.40 -1.61 -9.56
C HIS A 17 1.88 -1.66 -8.13
N VAL A 18 2.00 -0.55 -7.39
CA VAL A 18 1.44 -0.44 -6.04
C VAL A 18 -0.08 -0.62 -6.01
N ALA A 19 -0.80 -0.16 -7.03
CA ALA A 19 -2.24 -0.39 -7.14
C ALA A 19 -2.59 -1.88 -7.29
N LEU A 20 -1.80 -2.65 -8.05
CA LEU A 20 -1.95 -4.10 -8.11
C LEU A 20 -1.65 -4.77 -6.77
N ALA A 21 -0.70 -4.25 -5.99
CA ALA A 21 -0.40 -4.75 -4.65
C ALA A 21 -1.57 -4.53 -3.67
N VAL A 22 -2.19 -3.35 -3.70
CA VAL A 22 -3.39 -3.04 -2.89
C VAL A 22 -4.57 -3.90 -3.35
N TYR A 23 -4.77 -4.03 -4.66
CA TYR A 23 -5.78 -4.92 -5.24
C TYR A 23 -5.57 -6.36 -4.76
N ALA A 24 -4.35 -6.89 -4.83
CA ALA A 24 -4.02 -8.23 -4.37
C ALA A 24 -4.34 -8.44 -2.88
N PHE A 25 -4.04 -7.47 -2.02
CA PHE A 25 -4.42 -7.55 -0.61
C PHE A 25 -5.94 -7.57 -0.38
N LEU A 26 -6.71 -6.80 -1.16
CA LEU A 26 -8.17 -6.87 -1.13
C LEU A 26 -8.64 -8.27 -1.55
N ARG A 27 -8.13 -8.79 -2.68
CA ARG A 27 -8.45 -10.16 -3.15
C ARG A 27 -8.12 -11.24 -2.12
N ILE A 28 -7.00 -11.10 -1.42
CA ILE A 28 -6.63 -12.00 -0.31
C ILE A 28 -7.70 -11.95 0.78
N THR A 29 -8.20 -10.77 1.16
CA THR A 29 -9.27 -10.66 2.15
C THR A 29 -10.58 -11.30 1.67
N GLU A 30 -10.94 -11.15 0.39
CA GLU A 30 -12.10 -11.84 -0.16
C GLU A 30 -11.96 -13.36 -0.03
N ILE A 31 -10.78 -13.92 -0.32
CA ILE A 31 -10.52 -15.36 -0.15
C ILE A 31 -10.54 -15.77 1.33
N TYR A 32 -9.93 -14.98 2.22
CA TYR A 32 -9.86 -15.29 3.66
C TYR A 32 -11.21 -15.40 4.34
N PHE A 33 -12.20 -14.63 3.88
CA PHE A 33 -13.54 -14.59 4.49
C PHE A 33 -14.65 -15.12 3.58
N ASP A 34 -14.28 -15.76 2.46
CA ASP A 34 -15.21 -16.27 1.45
C ASP A 34 -16.25 -15.19 1.07
N LEU A 35 -15.73 -14.03 0.68
CA LEU A 35 -16.53 -12.89 0.24
C LEU A 35 -16.88 -13.04 -1.23
N PRO A 36 -18.08 -12.61 -1.65
CA PRO A 36 -18.44 -12.59 -3.05
C PRO A 36 -17.45 -11.71 -3.83
N ASN A 37 -17.05 -12.19 -5.00
CA ASN A 37 -16.22 -11.40 -5.91
C ASN A 37 -16.97 -10.11 -6.30
N ASN A 38 -16.46 -8.94 -5.88
CA ASN A 38 -17.01 -7.65 -6.26
C ASN A 38 -16.02 -6.85 -7.15
N PRO A 39 -16.07 -7.02 -8.48
CA PRO A 39 -15.22 -6.27 -9.40
C PRO A 39 -15.36 -4.76 -9.26
N ASN A 40 -16.55 -4.25 -8.93
CA ASN A 40 -16.79 -2.81 -8.84
C ASN A 40 -16.01 -2.20 -7.68
N LEU A 41 -16.05 -2.83 -6.50
CA LEU A 41 -15.24 -2.41 -5.37
C LEU A 41 -13.74 -2.55 -5.68
N ASN A 42 -13.36 -3.66 -6.31
CA ASN A 42 -11.95 -3.96 -6.56
C ASN A 42 -11.32 -2.97 -7.53
N TYR A 43 -12.03 -2.60 -8.59
CA TYR A 43 -11.59 -1.57 -9.53
C TYR A 43 -11.69 -0.16 -8.95
N PHE A 44 -12.69 0.14 -8.11
CA PHE A 44 -12.74 1.39 -7.35
C PHE A 44 -11.48 1.58 -6.51
N VAL A 45 -11.08 0.56 -5.74
CA VAL A 45 -9.86 0.60 -4.91
C VAL A 45 -8.60 0.66 -5.77
N PHE A 46 -8.53 -0.08 -6.88
CA PHE A 46 -7.40 -0.04 -7.81
C PHE A 46 -7.17 1.35 -8.41
N PHE A 47 -8.19 1.91 -9.06
CA PHE A 47 -8.10 3.24 -9.68
C PHE A 47 -7.96 4.35 -8.63
N GLY A 48 -8.58 4.19 -7.46
CA GLY A 48 -8.40 5.07 -6.31
C GLY A 48 -6.97 5.07 -5.78
N THR A 49 -6.32 3.90 -5.74
CA THR A 49 -4.91 3.77 -5.35
C THR A 49 -4.01 4.53 -6.34
N ILE A 50 -4.20 4.34 -7.65
CA ILE A 50 -3.44 5.08 -8.66
C ILE A 50 -3.62 6.59 -8.49
N THR A 51 -4.88 7.03 -8.35
CA THR A 51 -5.24 8.44 -8.18
C THR A 51 -4.58 9.03 -6.94
N GLY A 52 -4.76 8.40 -5.78
CA GLY A 52 -4.24 8.88 -4.50
C GLY A 52 -2.71 8.92 -4.47
N TYR A 53 -2.04 7.86 -4.92
CA TYR A 53 -0.58 7.83 -4.96
C TYR A 53 0.00 8.84 -5.94
N ASN A 54 -0.57 8.99 -7.14
CA ASN A 54 -0.08 9.96 -8.12
C ASN A 54 -0.37 11.40 -7.66
N PHE A 55 -1.52 11.64 -7.02
CA PHE A 55 -1.82 12.91 -6.38
C PHE A 55 -0.74 13.27 -5.34
N VAL A 56 -0.47 12.38 -4.38
CA VAL A 56 0.56 12.62 -3.34
C VAL A 56 1.98 12.75 -3.93
N LYS A 57 2.32 11.98 -4.98
CA LYS A 57 3.64 12.04 -5.62
C LYS A 57 3.86 13.34 -6.39
N TYR A 58 2.83 13.88 -7.05
CA TYR A 58 2.99 14.94 -8.05
C TYR A 58 2.28 16.25 -7.75
N ALA A 59 1.43 16.33 -6.72
CA ALA A 59 0.71 17.57 -6.36
C ALA A 59 1.64 18.76 -6.07
N GLY A 60 2.75 18.54 -5.34
CA GLY A 60 3.73 19.59 -5.04
C GLY A 60 4.56 20.01 -6.27
N VAL A 61 4.86 19.05 -7.16
CA VAL A 61 5.64 19.30 -8.39
C VAL A 61 4.80 20.09 -9.41
N ALA A 62 3.48 19.90 -9.43
CA ALA A 62 2.57 20.64 -10.29
C ALA A 62 2.28 22.07 -9.80
N LYS A 63 2.40 22.35 -8.49
CA LYS A 63 2.20 23.69 -7.90
C LYS A 63 3.37 24.66 -8.16
N LEU A 64 4.57 24.16 -8.44
CA LEU A 64 5.73 25.01 -8.76
C LEU A 64 5.70 25.42 -10.23
N HIS A 65 5.26 26.66 -10.47
CA HIS A 65 5.21 27.32 -11.77
C HIS A 65 6.53 27.25 -12.57
N HIS A 66 6.40 27.19 -13.90
CA HIS A 66 7.27 27.81 -14.92
C HIS A 66 8.44 27.09 -15.59
N ARG A 67 8.64 25.78 -15.49
CA ARG A 67 9.51 25.09 -16.47
C ARG A 67 8.84 23.83 -16.99
N SER A 68 8.72 23.75 -18.31
CA SER A 68 8.03 22.70 -19.06
C SER A 68 8.07 21.36 -18.34
N LEU A 69 6.90 20.90 -17.87
CA LEU A 69 6.76 19.54 -17.35
C LEU A 69 7.44 18.58 -18.33
N THR A 70 8.32 17.71 -17.82
CA THR A 70 8.93 16.68 -18.67
C THR A 70 7.82 15.91 -19.39
N ASN A 71 8.02 15.54 -20.66
CA ASN A 71 6.99 14.84 -21.43
C ASN A 71 6.49 13.58 -20.69
N SER A 72 7.37 12.90 -19.94
CA SER A 72 6.97 11.77 -19.08
C SER A 72 5.97 12.13 -17.99
N LEU A 73 6.10 13.31 -17.36
CA LEU A 73 5.18 13.72 -16.30
C LEU A 73 3.82 14.14 -16.86
N LYS A 74 3.78 14.75 -18.06
CA LYS A 74 2.53 15.04 -18.78
C LYS A 74 1.74 13.77 -19.09
N VAL A 75 2.42 12.73 -19.59
CA VAL A 75 1.79 11.43 -19.86
C VAL A 75 1.23 10.81 -18.58
N ILE A 76 1.98 10.86 -17.46
CA ILE A 76 1.49 10.36 -16.17
C ILE A 76 0.28 11.16 -15.68
N GLN A 77 0.22 12.47 -15.90
CA GLN A 77 -0.94 13.28 -15.53
C GLN A 77 -2.18 12.91 -16.35
N ILE A 78 -2.06 12.78 -17.68
CA ILE A 78 -3.17 12.35 -18.54
C ILE A 78 -3.66 10.96 -18.12
N PHE A 79 -2.74 10.02 -17.90
CA PHE A 79 -3.07 8.69 -17.38
C PHE A 79 -3.80 8.76 -16.02
N SER A 80 -3.28 9.57 -15.10
CA SER A 80 -3.89 9.76 -13.77
C SER A 80 -5.29 10.35 -13.85
N PHE A 81 -5.55 11.24 -14.81
CA PHE A 81 -6.88 11.77 -15.07
C PHE A 81 -7.86 10.67 -15.52
N PHE A 82 -7.46 9.81 -16.46
CA PHE A 82 -8.30 8.66 -16.84
C PHE A 82 -8.50 7.67 -15.69
N CYS A 83 -7.49 7.44 -14.86
CA CYS A 83 -7.66 6.63 -13.65
C CYS A 83 -8.62 7.29 -12.65
N PHE A 84 -8.60 8.61 -12.50
CA PHE A 84 -9.57 9.33 -11.68
C PHE A 84 -11.00 9.19 -12.22
N LEU A 85 -11.19 9.30 -13.55
CA LEU A 85 -12.50 9.02 -14.16
C LEU A 85 -12.95 7.58 -13.94
N GLY A 86 -12.04 6.61 -14.06
CA GLY A 86 -12.31 5.21 -13.73
C GLY A 86 -12.70 5.02 -12.26
N MET A 87 -11.98 5.66 -11.33
CA MET A 87 -12.31 5.66 -9.91
C MET A 87 -13.73 6.22 -9.68
N CYS A 88 -14.08 7.36 -10.27
CA CYS A 88 -15.43 7.93 -10.18
C CYS A 88 -16.49 6.98 -10.76
N TYR A 89 -16.24 6.40 -11.93
CA TYR A 89 -17.15 5.46 -12.58
C TYR A 89 -17.44 4.23 -11.70
N TYR A 90 -16.42 3.63 -11.09
CA TYR A 90 -16.62 2.51 -10.18
C TYR A 90 -17.18 2.93 -8.83
N ALA A 91 -16.88 4.14 -8.34
CA ALA A 91 -17.50 4.69 -7.13
C ALA A 91 -19.03 4.77 -7.30
N PHE A 92 -19.53 5.20 -8.45
CA PHE A 92 -20.98 5.22 -8.72
C PHE A 92 -21.65 3.84 -8.69
N GLN A 93 -20.87 2.77 -8.82
CA GLN A 93 -21.37 1.38 -8.80
C GLN A 93 -21.23 0.72 -7.42
N VAL A 94 -20.45 1.30 -6.50
CA VAL A 94 -20.29 0.79 -5.14
C VAL A 94 -21.47 1.32 -4.28
N PRO A 95 -22.08 0.50 -3.42
CA PRO A 95 -23.14 0.94 -2.53
C PRO A 95 -22.76 2.19 -1.74
N ILE A 96 -23.68 3.16 -1.65
CA ILE A 96 -23.44 4.43 -0.96
C ILE A 96 -23.05 4.23 0.52
N ASN A 97 -23.61 3.21 1.17
CA ASN A 97 -23.27 2.83 2.53
C ASN A 97 -21.79 2.45 2.64
N THR A 98 -21.27 1.62 1.75
CA THR A 98 -19.85 1.26 1.67
C THR A 98 -18.98 2.52 1.47
N LEU A 99 -19.39 3.42 0.57
CA LEU A 99 -18.63 4.66 0.30
C LEU A 99 -18.50 5.55 1.54
N TYR A 100 -19.53 5.66 2.40
CA TYR A 100 -19.42 6.44 3.64
C TYR A 100 -18.29 5.96 4.54
N TYR A 101 -18.06 4.65 4.63
CA TYR A 101 -16.95 4.08 5.41
C TYR A 101 -15.57 4.33 4.80
N THR A 102 -15.50 4.69 3.51
CA THR A 102 -14.23 5.07 2.86
C THR A 102 -13.79 6.50 3.18
N LEU A 103 -14.73 7.39 3.54
CA LEU A 103 -14.47 8.82 3.72
C LEU A 103 -13.34 9.13 4.71
N PRO A 104 -13.23 8.48 5.90
CA PRO A 104 -12.12 8.74 6.82
C PRO A 104 -10.76 8.43 6.20
N PHE A 105 -10.65 7.36 5.39
CA PHE A 105 -9.40 6.96 4.76
C PHE A 105 -9.05 7.85 3.56
N ILE A 106 -10.06 8.32 2.81
CA ILE A 106 -9.86 9.34 1.76
C ILE A 106 -9.36 10.64 2.40
N ALA A 107 -9.99 11.08 3.49
CA ALA A 107 -9.57 12.26 4.23
C ALA A 107 -8.12 12.13 4.71
N LEU A 108 -7.76 11.00 5.34
CA LEU A 108 -6.38 10.72 5.74
C LEU A 108 -5.39 10.78 4.55
N THR A 109 -5.79 10.27 3.38
CA THR A 109 -4.95 10.31 2.16
C THR A 109 -4.74 11.74 1.68
N VAL A 110 -5.76 12.60 1.73
CA VAL A 110 -5.64 14.02 1.38
C VAL A 110 -4.75 14.75 2.38
N LEU A 111 -5.00 14.58 3.69
CA LEU A 111 -4.21 15.18 4.78
C LEU A 111 -2.75 14.70 4.76
N TYR A 112 -2.48 13.54 4.19
CA TYR A 112 -1.13 13.04 3.98
C TYR A 112 -0.34 13.85 2.95
N GLY A 113 -0.98 14.28 1.87
CA GLY A 113 -0.33 15.02 0.77
C GLY A 113 -0.51 16.53 0.80
N VAL A 114 -1.49 17.04 1.56
CA VAL A 114 -1.89 18.46 1.59
C VAL A 114 -1.77 19.03 3.00
N PRO A 115 -1.09 20.17 3.19
CA PRO A 115 -1.03 20.82 4.50
C PRO A 115 -2.42 21.35 4.86
N PHE A 116 -2.93 20.95 6.03
CA PHE A 116 -4.32 21.19 6.43
C PHE A 116 -4.46 22.30 7.48
N LEU A 117 -3.42 22.57 8.27
CA LEU A 117 -3.47 23.56 9.35
C LEU A 117 -2.76 24.84 8.92
N SER A 118 -3.51 25.94 8.82
CA SER A 118 -2.95 27.28 8.61
C SER A 118 -1.94 27.59 9.73
N GLY A 119 -0.66 27.72 9.38
CA GLY A 119 0.46 27.94 10.31
C GLY A 119 1.38 26.73 10.52
N PHE A 120 0.98 25.53 10.06
CA PHE A 120 1.87 24.37 9.94
C PHE A 120 2.11 24.08 8.46
N ASP A 121 3.29 24.45 7.96
CA ASP A 121 3.72 24.12 6.59
C ASP A 121 3.98 22.61 6.39
N LYS A 122 3.73 21.78 7.43
CA LYS A 122 4.00 20.33 7.43
C LYS A 122 2.73 19.53 7.18
N THR A 123 2.81 18.64 6.19
CA THR A 123 1.86 17.56 5.90
C THR A 123 2.06 16.35 6.83
N LEU A 124 1.10 15.42 6.93
CA LEU A 124 1.32 14.18 7.72
C LEU A 124 2.49 13.35 7.18
N ARG A 125 2.81 13.48 5.88
CA ARG A 125 3.98 12.86 5.25
C ARG A 125 5.31 13.36 5.81
N GLU A 126 5.36 14.59 6.31
CA GLU A 126 6.55 15.22 6.87
C GLU A 126 6.68 15.00 8.38
N VAL A 127 5.69 14.36 9.00
CA VAL A 127 5.70 13.96 10.41
C VAL A 127 6.24 12.54 10.55
N SER A 128 7.55 12.44 10.80
CA SER A 128 8.31 11.24 11.22
C SER A 128 7.58 9.89 11.15
N TYR A 129 7.16 9.33 12.29
CA TYR A 129 6.51 8.02 12.37
C TYR A 129 5.08 8.00 11.85
N LEU A 130 4.39 9.14 11.95
CA LEU A 130 2.99 9.25 11.59
C LEU A 130 2.79 8.96 10.09
N LYS A 131 3.79 9.29 9.26
CA LYS A 131 3.82 8.96 7.83
C LYS A 131 3.52 7.48 7.58
N ILE A 132 4.20 6.56 8.25
CA ILE A 132 4.08 5.12 8.00
C ILE A 132 2.76 4.59 8.56
N VAL A 133 2.37 5.08 9.74
CA VAL A 133 1.11 4.70 10.41
C VAL A 133 -0.09 5.06 9.54
N VAL A 134 -0.12 6.26 8.96
CA VAL A 134 -1.23 6.70 8.09
C VAL A 134 -1.36 5.81 6.86
N VAL A 135 -0.25 5.51 6.17
CA VAL A 135 -0.27 4.64 4.98
C VAL A 135 -0.75 3.23 5.35
N ALA A 136 -0.22 2.65 6.43
CA ALA A 136 -0.62 1.33 6.89
C ALA A 136 -2.09 1.26 7.31
N LEU A 137 -2.61 2.31 7.95
CA LEU A 137 -4.01 2.42 8.34
C LEU A 137 -4.94 2.52 7.12
N VAL A 138 -4.59 3.34 6.13
CA VAL A 138 -5.35 3.47 4.88
C VAL A 138 -5.37 2.13 4.13
N TRP A 139 -4.23 1.44 4.02
CA TRP A 139 -4.19 0.12 3.39
C TRP A 139 -5.04 -0.90 4.13
N ALA A 140 -4.91 -1.01 5.46
CA ALA A 140 -5.72 -1.94 6.25
C ALA A 140 -7.22 -1.62 6.13
N GLY A 141 -7.60 -0.35 6.13
CA GLY A 141 -8.97 0.10 5.90
C GLY A 141 -9.52 -0.38 4.56
N PHE A 142 -8.89 0.01 3.45
CA PHE A 142 -9.38 -0.32 2.10
C PHE A 142 -9.27 -1.79 1.74
N THR A 143 -8.27 -2.52 2.25
CA THR A 143 -8.03 -3.92 1.87
C THR A 143 -8.69 -4.93 2.79
N VAL A 144 -9.07 -4.55 4.02
CA VAL A 144 -9.72 -5.46 4.97
C VAL A 144 -11.11 -4.97 5.39
N LEU A 145 -11.22 -3.75 5.93
CA LEU A 145 -12.48 -3.28 6.49
C LEU A 145 -13.54 -3.03 5.41
N ILE A 146 -13.20 -2.31 4.35
CA ILE A 146 -14.14 -1.95 3.29
C ILE A 146 -14.77 -3.16 2.59
N PRO A 147 -14.03 -4.18 2.11
CA PRO A 147 -14.66 -5.36 1.49
C PRO A 147 -15.54 -6.16 2.46
N ILE A 148 -15.23 -6.16 3.77
CA ILE A 148 -16.08 -6.80 4.79
C ILE A 148 -17.41 -6.07 4.96
N ILE A 149 -17.37 -4.74 5.02
CA ILE A 149 -18.57 -3.90 5.12
C ILE A 149 -19.42 -4.03 3.86
N ASP A 150 -18.79 -4.01 2.68
CA ASP A 150 -19.45 -4.13 1.39
C ASP A 150 -20.17 -5.47 1.21
N ALA A 151 -19.57 -6.55 1.72
CA ALA A 151 -20.18 -7.88 1.77
C ALA A 151 -21.20 -8.06 2.92
N GLU A 152 -21.54 -6.98 3.64
CA GLU A 152 -22.47 -6.95 4.78
C GLU A 152 -22.12 -7.96 5.89
N LYS A 153 -20.83 -8.32 6.02
CA LYS A 153 -20.36 -9.26 7.05
C LYS A 153 -20.23 -8.54 8.39
N LYS A 154 -20.67 -9.20 9.47
CA LYS A 154 -20.47 -8.69 10.83
C LYS A 154 -18.98 -8.63 11.15
N ILE A 155 -18.53 -7.51 11.74
CA ILE A 155 -17.15 -7.35 12.21
C ILE A 155 -16.94 -8.23 13.43
N THR A 156 -16.20 -9.31 13.25
CA THR A 156 -15.80 -10.26 14.30
C THR A 156 -14.41 -9.94 14.83
N PHE A 157 -14.04 -10.56 15.96
CA PHE A 157 -12.69 -10.44 16.50
C PHE A 157 -11.60 -10.88 15.50
N ASN A 158 -11.85 -11.92 14.70
CA ASN A 158 -10.91 -12.39 13.67
C ASN A 158 -10.67 -11.34 12.58
N ILE A 159 -11.70 -10.57 12.21
CA ILE A 159 -11.56 -9.46 11.25
C ILE A 159 -10.69 -8.35 11.84
N VAL A 160 -10.89 -7.99 13.11
CA VAL A 160 -10.06 -6.99 13.80
C VAL A 160 -8.60 -7.46 13.89
N LEU A 161 -8.37 -8.73 14.19
CA LEU A 161 -7.04 -9.33 14.16
C LEU A 161 -6.41 -9.24 12.77
N LEU A 162 -7.14 -9.57 11.70
CA LEU A 162 -6.62 -9.47 10.34
C LEU A 162 -6.34 -8.00 9.94
N MET A 163 -7.15 -7.04 10.38
CA MET A 163 -6.86 -5.62 10.17
C MET A 163 -5.55 -5.21 10.84
N LEU A 164 -5.33 -5.62 12.09
CA LEU A 164 -4.08 -5.38 12.81
C LEU A 164 -2.89 -6.04 12.10
N GLN A 165 -3.05 -7.29 11.66
CA GLN A 165 -2.03 -8.00 10.89
C GLN A 165 -1.68 -7.26 9.60
N ARG A 166 -2.69 -6.87 8.80
CA ARG A 166 -2.49 -6.14 7.55
C ARG A 166 -1.77 -4.82 7.80
N PHE A 167 -2.14 -4.10 8.86
CA PHE A 167 -1.45 -2.89 9.28
C PHE A 167 0.05 -3.16 9.55
N LEU A 168 0.38 -4.17 10.38
CA LEU A 168 1.76 -4.53 10.70
C LEU A 168 2.57 -4.92 9.46
N ILE A 169 1.98 -5.73 8.57
CA ILE A 169 2.60 -6.14 7.31
C ILE A 169 2.93 -4.91 6.45
N VAL A 170 2.00 -3.96 6.31
CA VAL A 170 2.22 -2.76 5.50
C VAL A 170 3.30 -1.87 6.11
N VAL A 171 3.34 -1.73 7.44
CA VAL A 171 4.46 -1.05 8.12
C VAL A 171 5.79 -1.68 7.72
N VAL A 172 5.89 -3.02 7.74
CA VAL A 172 7.12 -3.74 7.38
C VAL A 172 7.48 -3.55 5.91
N LEU A 173 6.51 -3.61 4.99
CA LEU A 173 6.74 -3.40 3.55
C LEU A 173 7.24 -1.98 3.23
N ILE A 174 7.00 -1.00 4.09
CA ILE A 174 7.51 0.37 3.93
C ILE A 174 8.97 0.49 4.42
N LEU A 175 9.43 -0.33 5.36
CA LEU A 175 10.78 -0.21 5.93
C LEU A 175 11.92 -0.27 4.89
N PRO A 176 11.89 -1.15 3.85
CA PRO A 176 12.90 -1.13 2.79
C PRO A 176 12.96 0.18 2.01
N PHE A 177 11.85 0.92 1.89
CA PHE A 177 11.84 2.24 1.27
C PHE A 177 12.53 3.27 2.17
N ASP A 178 12.16 3.31 3.44
CA ASP A 178 12.79 4.23 4.38
C ASP A 178 14.29 3.92 4.55
N ILE A 179 14.72 2.65 4.52
CA ILE A 179 16.14 2.25 4.53
C ILE A 179 16.87 2.79 3.28
N ARG A 180 16.24 2.73 2.11
CA ARG A 180 16.80 3.32 0.87
C ARG A 180 17.03 4.81 1.04
N ASP A 181 16.05 5.48 1.62
CA ASP A 181 15.92 6.94 1.56
C ASP A 181 16.68 7.63 2.71
N VAL A 182 17.27 6.89 3.66
CA VAL A 182 18.09 7.40 4.77
C VAL A 182 19.09 8.47 4.35
N LYS A 183 19.77 8.30 3.20
CA LYS A 183 20.80 9.23 2.69
C LYS A 183 20.23 10.54 2.15
N TYR A 184 18.96 10.54 1.74
CA TYR A 184 18.30 11.66 1.07
C TYR A 184 17.29 12.39 1.96
N ASP A 185 16.75 11.70 2.98
CA ASP A 185 15.82 12.28 3.93
C ASP A 185 16.47 13.46 4.67
N ALA A 186 15.69 14.50 4.99
CA ALA A 186 16.13 15.57 5.89
C ALA A 186 16.35 15.02 7.31
N ILE A 187 17.23 15.65 8.12
CA ILE A 187 17.44 15.23 9.52
C ILE A 187 16.15 15.41 10.33
N SER A 188 15.37 16.44 10.01
CA SER A 188 14.09 16.76 10.67
C SER A 188 13.00 15.70 10.49
N LEU A 189 13.08 14.84 9.46
CA LEU A 189 12.08 13.79 9.23
C LEU A 189 12.17 12.67 10.26
N GLN A 190 13.33 12.40 10.85
CA GLN A 190 13.49 11.37 11.91
C GLN A 190 12.81 10.03 11.56
N THR A 191 12.95 9.52 10.32
CA THR A 191 12.41 8.21 9.93
C THR A 191 12.96 7.10 10.83
N ILE A 192 12.28 5.95 10.90
CA ILE A 192 12.70 4.82 11.75
C ILE A 192 14.21 4.51 11.56
N PRO A 193 14.71 4.25 10.34
CA PRO A 193 16.12 3.94 10.14
C PRO A 193 17.07 5.11 10.43
N LYS A 194 16.63 6.37 10.37
CA LYS A 194 17.43 7.50 10.84
C LYS A 194 17.54 7.55 12.37
N ARG A 195 16.46 7.25 13.09
CA ARG A 195 16.43 7.34 14.57
C ARG A 195 17.11 6.15 15.24
N ILE A 196 16.83 4.93 14.79
CA ILE A 196 17.36 3.71 15.44
C ILE A 196 18.46 2.99 14.65
N GLY A 197 18.75 3.44 13.43
CA GLY A 197 19.71 2.80 12.54
C GLY A 197 19.10 1.68 11.69
N VAL A 198 19.77 1.36 10.58
CA VAL A 198 19.30 0.36 9.60
C VAL A 198 19.16 -1.03 10.23
N GLU A 199 20.15 -1.48 10.99
CA GLU A 199 20.14 -2.82 11.58
C GLU A 199 19.03 -3.00 12.63
N LYS A 200 18.78 -1.99 13.48
CA LYS A 200 17.66 -2.04 14.43
C LYS A 200 16.31 -1.95 13.72
N THR A 201 16.23 -1.25 12.59
CA THR A 201 15.02 -1.18 11.76
C THR A 201 14.67 -2.55 11.17
N LYS A 202 15.67 -3.30 10.70
CA LYS A 202 15.48 -4.68 10.22
C LYS A 202 14.98 -5.61 11.35
N ARG A 203 15.57 -5.49 12.55
CA ARG A 203 15.12 -6.26 13.73
C ARG A 203 13.69 -5.91 14.15
N LEU A 204 13.33 -4.61 14.11
CA LEU A 204 11.96 -4.17 14.35
C LEU A 204 11.01 -4.80 13.34
N GLY A 205 11.32 -4.74 12.03
CA GLY A 205 10.46 -5.35 11.02
C GLY A 205 10.33 -6.87 11.16
N LEU A 206 11.40 -7.57 11.53
CA LEU A 206 11.35 -9.00 11.88
C LEU A 206 10.38 -9.25 13.05
N MET A 207 10.48 -8.48 14.12
CA MET A 207 9.58 -8.59 15.28
C MET A 207 8.12 -8.36 14.88
N LEU A 208 7.82 -7.33 14.09
CA LEU A 208 6.46 -7.04 13.61
C LEU A 208 5.90 -8.15 12.71
N MET A 209 6.74 -8.76 11.87
CA MET A 209 6.33 -9.92 11.08
C MET A 209 6.06 -11.14 11.95
N VAL A 210 6.87 -11.39 12.99
CA VAL A 210 6.61 -12.49 13.94
C VAL A 210 5.27 -12.28 14.64
N PHE A 211 4.94 -11.06 15.07
CA PHE A 211 3.60 -10.76 15.57
C PHE A 211 2.51 -11.00 14.53
N SER A 212 2.74 -10.62 13.27
CA SER A 212 1.80 -10.86 12.17
C SER A 212 1.57 -12.37 11.93
N LEU A 213 2.60 -13.19 12.08
CA LEU A 213 2.53 -14.65 12.00
C LEU A 213 1.74 -15.25 13.17
N ILE A 214 1.97 -14.77 14.39
CA ILE A 214 1.17 -15.20 15.55
C ILE A 214 -0.30 -14.87 15.28
N ILE A 215 -0.61 -13.64 14.87
CA ILE A 215 -1.98 -13.23 14.54
C ILE A 215 -2.59 -14.13 13.45
N GLU A 216 -1.84 -14.47 12.39
CA GLU A 216 -2.32 -15.37 11.33
C GLU A 216 -2.80 -16.71 11.90
N TYR A 217 -2.00 -17.34 12.75
CA TYR A 217 -2.30 -18.66 13.30
C TYR A 217 -3.41 -18.64 14.35
N PHE A 218 -3.66 -17.49 14.99
CA PHE A 218 -4.79 -17.28 15.88
C PHE A 218 -6.09 -16.94 15.14
N ALA A 219 -6.03 -16.14 14.06
CA ALA A 219 -7.20 -15.62 13.36
C ALA A 219 -7.70 -16.56 12.25
N SER A 220 -6.80 -17.25 11.55
CA SER A 220 -7.15 -18.17 10.45
C SER A 220 -7.42 -19.59 10.96
N THR A 221 -8.62 -20.09 10.70
CA THR A 221 -9.00 -21.47 11.05
C THR A 221 -8.60 -22.46 9.96
N LEU A 222 -8.55 -22.01 8.70
CA LEU A 222 -8.28 -22.85 7.53
C LEU A 222 -6.77 -23.08 7.33
N ASN A 223 -6.36 -24.35 7.35
CA ASN A 223 -4.96 -24.72 7.14
C ASN A 223 -4.45 -24.38 5.73
N VAL A 224 -5.35 -24.32 4.74
CA VAL A 224 -5.02 -23.95 3.35
C VAL A 224 -4.48 -22.52 3.24
N LEU A 225 -4.86 -21.61 4.15
CA LEU A 225 -4.38 -20.23 4.16
C LEU A 225 -2.97 -20.08 4.80
N LYS A 226 -2.64 -20.97 5.75
CA LYS A 226 -1.42 -20.86 6.58
C LYS A 226 -0.14 -21.08 5.78
N THR A 227 -0.13 -22.05 4.85
CA THR A 227 1.05 -22.35 4.02
C THR A 227 1.40 -21.19 3.08
N PRO A 228 0.46 -20.64 2.27
CA PRO A 228 0.69 -19.43 1.49
C PRO A 228 1.20 -18.25 2.32
N PHE A 229 0.59 -18.00 3.48
CA PHE A 229 1.04 -16.94 4.38
C PHE A 229 2.47 -17.16 4.87
N MET A 230 2.84 -18.40 5.22
CA MET A 230 4.18 -18.74 5.68
C MET A 230 5.24 -18.49 4.60
N ILE A 231 4.95 -18.82 3.34
CA ILE A 231 5.84 -18.51 2.20
C ILE A 231 5.98 -16.98 2.06
N PHE A 232 4.88 -16.24 2.07
CA PHE A 232 4.89 -14.78 2.04
C PHE A 232 5.71 -14.18 3.20
N PHE A 233 5.53 -14.69 4.41
CA PHE A 233 6.27 -14.28 5.61
C PHE A 233 7.78 -14.39 5.37
N PHE A 234 8.27 -15.54 4.91
CA PHE A 234 9.70 -15.73 4.67
C PHE A 234 10.22 -14.84 3.55
N LEU A 235 9.45 -14.62 2.48
CA LEU A 235 9.82 -13.70 1.42
C LEU A 235 9.98 -12.28 1.96
N VAL A 236 9.01 -11.76 2.72
CA VAL A 236 9.09 -10.43 3.34
C VAL A 236 10.34 -10.30 4.20
N ILE A 237 10.64 -11.30 5.04
CA ILE A 237 11.85 -11.29 5.88
C ILE A 237 13.13 -11.28 5.06
N ILE A 238 13.25 -12.15 4.05
CA ILE A 238 14.44 -12.21 3.19
C ILE A 238 14.68 -10.84 2.54
N PHE A 239 13.63 -10.25 1.98
CA PHE A 239 13.69 -8.96 1.31
C PHE A 239 13.95 -7.79 2.29
N LEU A 240 13.40 -7.82 3.50
CA LEU A 240 13.71 -6.83 4.53
C LEU A 240 15.17 -6.90 4.95
N MET A 241 15.68 -8.11 5.24
CA MET A 241 17.04 -8.29 5.75
C MET A 241 18.10 -7.92 4.70
N ARG A 242 17.77 -8.08 3.41
CA ARG A 242 18.63 -7.70 2.28
C ARG A 242 18.53 -6.23 1.88
N ALA A 243 17.61 -5.44 2.46
CA ALA A 243 17.48 -4.02 2.14
C ALA A 243 18.77 -3.24 2.54
N LYS A 244 19.19 -2.33 1.66
CA LYS A 244 20.41 -1.51 1.84
C LYS A 244 20.17 -0.05 1.44
N THR A 245 21.01 0.85 1.94
CA THR A 245 20.93 2.29 1.62
C THR A 245 21.39 2.62 0.18
N ASP A 246 22.09 1.70 -0.49
CA ASP A 246 22.61 1.81 -1.86
C ASP A 246 21.97 0.78 -2.82
N GLN A 247 20.79 0.29 -2.46
CA GLN A 247 20.07 -0.70 -3.28
C GLN A 247 19.57 -0.11 -4.61
N SER A 248 19.30 -1.01 -5.57
CA SER A 248 18.75 -0.60 -6.87
C SER A 248 17.38 0.06 -6.69
N LYS A 249 17.05 1.00 -7.59
CA LYS A 249 15.76 1.70 -7.57
C LYS A 249 14.56 0.73 -7.57
N TYR A 250 14.66 -0.35 -8.34
CA TYR A 250 13.59 -1.34 -8.49
C TYR A 250 13.49 -2.30 -7.29
N TYR A 251 14.48 -2.35 -6.40
CA TYR A 251 14.42 -3.19 -5.20
C TYR A 251 13.15 -2.92 -4.41
N SER A 252 12.99 -1.70 -3.90
CA SER A 252 11.78 -1.32 -3.16
C SER A 252 10.59 -1.13 -4.09
N SER A 253 10.76 -0.37 -5.18
CA SER A 253 9.63 0.06 -6.03
C SER A 253 9.02 -1.02 -6.91
N PHE A 254 9.65 -2.19 -7.04
CA PHE A 254 9.10 -3.34 -7.75
C PHE A 254 9.11 -4.60 -6.88
N TYR A 255 10.27 -5.08 -6.44
CA TYR A 255 10.31 -6.38 -5.76
C TYR A 255 9.57 -6.41 -4.41
N ILE A 256 9.72 -5.37 -3.58
CA ILE A 256 9.00 -5.30 -2.29
C ILE A 256 7.49 -5.10 -2.52
N GLU A 257 7.12 -4.18 -3.40
CA GLU A 257 5.71 -3.94 -3.76
C GLU A 257 5.06 -5.13 -4.47
N SER A 258 5.83 -6.06 -5.05
CA SER A 258 5.30 -7.29 -5.65
C SER A 258 4.88 -8.33 -4.61
N LEU A 259 5.36 -8.26 -3.37
CA LEU A 259 5.13 -9.32 -2.38
C LEU A 259 3.63 -9.60 -2.10
N PRO A 260 2.74 -8.60 -1.99
CA PRO A 260 1.29 -8.83 -1.91
C PRO A 260 0.73 -9.59 -3.12
N ILE A 261 1.21 -9.26 -4.33
CA ILE A 261 0.78 -9.89 -5.58
C ILE A 261 1.23 -11.36 -5.60
N VAL A 262 2.48 -11.61 -5.20
CA VAL A 262 3.03 -12.97 -5.08
C VAL A 262 2.23 -13.79 -4.08
N TRP A 263 1.91 -13.23 -2.91
CA TRP A 263 1.07 -13.92 -1.92
C TRP A 263 -0.29 -14.28 -2.50
N TRP A 264 -0.95 -13.33 -3.18
CA TRP A 264 -2.25 -13.60 -3.79
C TRP A 264 -2.19 -14.72 -4.84
N PHE A 265 -1.17 -14.75 -5.69
CA PHE A 265 -1.02 -15.82 -6.68
C PHE A 265 -0.68 -17.17 -6.05
N ILE A 266 0.13 -17.21 -4.99
CA ILE A 266 0.35 -18.45 -4.22
C ILE A 266 -0.98 -18.93 -3.66
N LEU A 267 -1.77 -18.03 -3.06
CA LEU A 267 -3.08 -18.36 -2.49
C LEU A 267 -4.01 -18.97 -3.54
N LEU A 268 -4.14 -18.36 -4.73
CA LEU A 268 -4.92 -18.92 -5.83
C LEU A 268 -4.41 -20.29 -6.29
N GLY A 269 -3.10 -20.51 -6.25
CA GLY A 269 -2.51 -21.81 -6.56
C GLY A 269 -2.92 -22.91 -5.58
N PHE A 270 -3.21 -22.57 -4.32
CA PHE A 270 -3.70 -23.50 -3.29
C PHE A 270 -5.24 -23.58 -3.25
N ASP A 271 -5.94 -22.51 -3.62
CA ASP A 271 -7.41 -22.43 -3.64
C ASP A 271 -8.05 -23.26 -4.77
N ASN A 272 -7.30 -23.52 -5.84
CA ASN A 272 -7.74 -24.35 -6.98
C ASN A 272 -7.55 -25.87 -6.75
N PHE A 273 -7.22 -26.31 -5.52
CA PHE A 273 -7.10 -27.71 -5.11
C PHE A 273 -8.07 -28.03 -3.96
#